data_AF-A0A9J6B7H0-F1
#
_entry.id   AF-A0A9J6B7H0-F1
#
_cell.length_a   1.000
_cell.length_b   1.000
_cell.length_c   1.000
_cell.angle_alpha   90.00
_cell.angle_beta   90.00
_cell.angle_gamma   90.00
#
_symmetry.space_group_name_H-M   'P 1'
#
loop_
_entity.id
_entity.type
_entity.pdbx_description
1 polymer ?
#
loop_
_entity_poly.entity_id
_entity_poly.type
_entity_poly.pdbx_seq_one_letter_code
_entity_poly.pdbx_strand_id
1 'polypeptide(L)'
;MLPLHRLLFGVVHKIVLPLKQKRTEANYLDLTLMELLLSKIQINLPALILSHIHGLCVFDKKERGLEYGFWLGMVFEHFGVPVREWQIQTIKDVLRVVDHETIPSTKRRANAPTQQLRASLIAKNEEITALQGSHSTVIDKLHIDYGLEHARLAEEISRLKEELAQTQAALNTERLSNSNGLKHLYELLTKDSPSSSSTFPPSV
;
A
#
# COMPACT_ATOMS: atom_id res chain seq x y z
N MET A 1 -14.76 -32.65 -9.97
CA MET A 1 -14.56 -31.18 -10.01
C MET A 1 -15.55 -30.54 -9.04
N LEU A 2 -15.06 -29.82 -8.02
CA LEU A 2 -15.92 -29.05 -7.11
C LEU A 2 -16.70 -27.97 -7.90
N PRO A 3 -17.90 -27.56 -7.45
CA PRO A 3 -18.69 -26.52 -8.11
C PRO A 3 -17.91 -25.21 -8.33
N LEU A 4 -17.07 -24.84 -7.36
CA LEU A 4 -16.20 -23.68 -7.44
C LEU A 4 -15.15 -23.80 -8.57
N HIS A 5 -14.53 -24.97 -8.72
CA HIS A 5 -13.53 -25.20 -9.77
C HIS A 5 -14.18 -25.14 -11.16
N ARG A 6 -15.42 -25.62 -11.29
CA ARG A 6 -16.16 -25.54 -12.55
C ARG A 6 -16.52 -24.10 -12.91
N LEU A 7 -16.91 -23.29 -11.93
CA LEU A 7 -17.17 -21.86 -12.12
C LEU A 7 -15.89 -21.13 -12.51
N LEU A 8 -14.80 -21.37 -11.78
CA LEU A 8 -13.51 -20.71 -12.00
C LEU A 8 -12.91 -21.08 -13.35
N PHE A 9 -13.01 -22.35 -13.74
CA PHE A 9 -12.65 -22.79 -15.08
C PHE A 9 -13.47 -22.05 -16.15
N GLY A 10 -14.78 -21.89 -15.93
CA GLY A 10 -15.64 -21.12 -16.83
C GLY A 10 -15.22 -19.65 -16.95
N VAL A 11 -14.80 -19.02 -15.85
CA VAL A 11 -14.28 -17.64 -15.86
C VAL A 11 -12.96 -17.56 -16.62
N VAL A 12 -12.00 -18.42 -16.29
CA VAL A 12 -10.69 -18.43 -16.95
C VAL A 12 -10.83 -18.70 -18.44
N HIS A 13 -11.53 -19.76 -18.81
CA HIS A 13 -11.61 -20.26 -20.17
C HIS A 13 -12.56 -19.48 -21.09
N LYS A 14 -13.46 -18.63 -20.55
CA LYS A 14 -14.40 -17.84 -21.38
C LYS A 14 -14.19 -16.34 -21.31
N ILE A 15 -13.56 -15.85 -20.24
CA ILE A 15 -13.42 -14.42 -20.00
C ILE A 15 -11.95 -14.03 -20.05
N VAL A 16 -11.08 -14.76 -19.35
CA VAL A 16 -9.66 -14.41 -19.21
C VAL A 16 -8.84 -14.84 -20.42
N LEU A 17 -8.98 -16.10 -20.83
CA LEU A 17 -8.34 -16.71 -21.99
C LEU A 17 -9.40 -17.48 -22.79
N PRO A 18 -10.23 -16.79 -23.57
CA PRO A 18 -11.22 -17.43 -24.39
C PRO A 18 -10.48 -18.23 -25.49
N LEU A 19 -10.56 -19.56 -25.37
CA LEU A 19 -9.94 -20.53 -26.26
C LEU A 19 -11.04 -21.33 -26.96
N LYS A 20 -10.86 -21.62 -28.26
CA LYS A 20 -11.78 -22.50 -29.02
C LYS A 20 -11.57 -23.99 -28.76
N GLN A 21 -10.83 -24.35 -27.70
CA GLN A 21 -10.56 -25.74 -27.35
C GLN A 21 -11.85 -26.42 -26.83
N LYS A 22 -11.90 -27.76 -26.86
CA LYS A 22 -13.09 -28.48 -26.37
C LYS A 22 -13.33 -28.10 -24.91
N ARG A 23 -14.57 -27.74 -24.59
CA ARG A 23 -15.04 -27.22 -23.27
C ARG A 23 -14.73 -28.09 -22.04
N THR A 24 -14.16 -29.27 -22.24
CA THR A 24 -13.85 -30.27 -21.22
C THR A 24 -12.35 -30.48 -21.01
N GLU A 25 -11.50 -29.85 -21.81
CA GLU A 25 -10.05 -29.97 -21.69
C GLU A 25 -9.49 -28.67 -21.11
N ALA A 26 -8.99 -28.73 -19.88
CA ALA A 26 -8.26 -27.63 -19.28
C ALA A 26 -6.80 -27.69 -19.74
N ASN A 27 -6.29 -26.58 -20.28
CA ASN A 27 -4.87 -26.44 -20.57
C ASN A 27 -4.11 -26.20 -19.25
N TYR A 28 -2.81 -26.48 -19.22
CA TYR A 28 -1.93 -26.14 -18.09
C TYR A 28 -2.04 -24.66 -17.72
N LEU A 29 -2.16 -23.78 -18.71
CA LEU A 29 -2.36 -22.34 -18.47
C LEU A 29 -3.69 -22.04 -17.76
N ASP A 30 -4.76 -22.74 -18.13
CA ASP A 30 -6.07 -22.60 -17.46
C ASP A 30 -5.95 -23.02 -15.99
N LEU A 31 -5.27 -24.14 -15.73
CA LEU A 31 -5.04 -24.65 -14.37
C LEU A 31 -4.17 -23.70 -13.55
N THR A 32 -3.09 -23.15 -14.12
CA THR A 32 -2.23 -22.17 -13.44
C THR A 32 -3.00 -20.91 -13.10
N LEU A 33 -3.82 -20.39 -14.01
CA LEU A 33 -4.64 -19.20 -13.74
C LEU A 33 -5.70 -19.46 -12.68
N MET A 34 -6.34 -20.63 -12.71
CA MET A 34 -7.26 -21.04 -11.64
C MET A 34 -6.55 -21.06 -10.28
N GLU A 35 -5.35 -21.63 -10.19
CA GLU A 35 -4.57 -21.68 -8.96
C GLU A 35 -4.17 -20.28 -8.46
N LEU A 36 -3.74 -19.40 -9.37
CA LEU A 36 -3.38 -18.01 -9.04
C LEU A 36 -4.60 -17.22 -8.50
N LEU A 37 -5.78 -17.41 -9.10
CA LEU A 37 -7.02 -16.79 -8.65
C LEU A 37 -7.47 -17.31 -7.28
N LEU A 38 -7.36 -18.63 -7.05
CA LEU A 38 -7.66 -19.23 -5.74
C LEU A 38 -6.70 -18.74 -4.66
N SER A 39 -5.41 -18.64 -4.98
CA SER A 39 -4.35 -18.16 -4.10
C SER A 39 -4.37 -16.64 -3.89
N LYS A 40 -5.29 -15.92 -4.53
CA LYS A 40 -5.40 -14.44 -4.50
C LYS A 40 -4.10 -13.73 -4.89
N ILE A 41 -3.30 -14.36 -5.75
CA ILE A 41 -2.06 -13.78 -6.26
C ILE A 41 -2.46 -12.78 -7.35
N GLN A 42 -1.84 -11.59 -7.33
CA GLN A 42 -2.11 -10.58 -8.35
C GLN A 42 -1.63 -11.07 -9.72
N ILE A 43 -2.52 -10.98 -10.71
CA ILE A 43 -2.24 -11.35 -12.09
C ILE A 43 -2.19 -10.07 -12.91
N ASN A 44 -1.13 -9.88 -13.71
CA ASN A 44 -1.07 -8.80 -14.68
C ASN A 44 -1.99 -9.14 -15.88
N LEU A 45 -3.29 -8.93 -15.66
CA LEU A 45 -4.33 -9.26 -16.62
C LEU A 45 -4.15 -8.55 -17.97
N PRO A 46 -3.80 -7.25 -18.04
CA PRO A 46 -3.53 -6.59 -19.31
C PRO A 46 -2.41 -7.26 -20.12
N ALA A 47 -1.27 -7.56 -19.48
CA ALA A 47 -0.15 -8.21 -20.16
C ALA A 47 -0.51 -9.62 -20.65
N LEU A 48 -1.29 -10.36 -19.86
CA LEU A 48 -1.78 -11.69 -20.22
C LEU A 48 -2.71 -11.62 -21.45
N ILE A 49 -3.68 -10.70 -21.45
CA ILE A 49 -4.62 -10.50 -22.57
C ILE A 49 -3.85 -10.10 -23.84
N LEU A 50 -2.91 -9.16 -23.75
CA LEU A 50 -2.08 -8.74 -24.89
C LEU A 50 -1.24 -9.88 -25.45
N SER A 51 -0.63 -10.68 -24.57
CA SER A 51 0.16 -11.86 -24.97
C SER A 51 -0.71 -12.89 -25.68
N HIS A 52 -1.95 -13.10 -25.19
CA HIS A 52 -2.90 -13.99 -25.82
C HIS A 52 -3.34 -13.48 -27.20
N ILE A 53 -3.67 -12.18 -27.32
CA ILE A 53 -4.02 -11.55 -28.60
C ILE A 53 -2.87 -11.68 -29.60
N HIS A 54 -1.64 -11.39 -29.18
CA HIS A 54 -0.46 -11.52 -30.02
C HIS A 54 -0.29 -12.97 -30.51
N GLY A 55 -0.42 -13.95 -29.61
CA GLY A 55 -0.41 -15.36 -29.98
C GLY A 55 -1.47 -15.71 -31.02
N LEU A 56 -2.71 -15.25 -30.83
CA LEU A 56 -3.78 -15.47 -31.81
C LEU A 56 -3.46 -14.84 -33.17
N CYS A 57 -3.00 -13.59 -33.20
CA CYS A 57 -2.67 -12.91 -34.46
C CYS A 57 -1.52 -13.58 -35.23
N VAL A 58 -0.55 -14.19 -34.54
CA VAL A 58 0.61 -14.83 -35.16
C VAL A 58 0.29 -16.25 -35.66
N PHE A 59 -0.44 -17.04 -34.88
CA PHE A 59 -0.63 -18.47 -35.18
C PHE A 59 -1.87 -18.76 -36.02
N ASP A 60 -2.77 -17.79 -36.19
CA ASP A 60 -4.06 -18.04 -36.76
C ASP A 60 -4.40 -17.08 -37.92
N LYS A 61 -4.18 -17.56 -39.14
CA LYS A 61 -4.41 -16.82 -40.39
C LYS A 61 -5.88 -16.76 -40.81
N LYS A 62 -6.80 -17.35 -40.04
CA LYS A 62 -8.23 -17.24 -40.34
C LYS A 62 -8.72 -15.88 -39.84
N GLU A 63 -9.49 -15.16 -40.65
CA GLU A 63 -10.20 -13.94 -40.22
C GLU A 63 -11.14 -14.31 -39.05
N ARG A 64 -10.64 -14.22 -37.83
CA ARG A 64 -11.38 -14.53 -36.60
C ARG A 64 -11.54 -13.22 -35.83
N GLY A 65 -12.77 -12.94 -35.42
CA GLY A 65 -13.05 -11.84 -34.51
C GLY A 65 -12.35 -12.07 -33.16
N LEU A 66 -11.80 -10.99 -32.60
CA LEU A 66 -11.17 -11.03 -31.28
C LEU A 66 -12.25 -11.27 -30.21
N GLU A 67 -12.08 -12.32 -29.42
CA GLU A 67 -13.04 -12.68 -28.36
C GLU A 67 -13.01 -11.68 -27.19
N TYR A 68 -12.00 -10.81 -27.12
CA TYR A 68 -11.92 -9.68 -26.18
C TYR A 68 -12.61 -8.40 -26.64
N GLY A 69 -13.40 -8.46 -27.72
CA GLY A 69 -13.99 -7.28 -28.33
C GLY A 69 -14.70 -6.36 -27.32
N PHE A 70 -15.49 -6.93 -26.41
CA PHE A 70 -16.20 -6.14 -25.39
C PHE A 70 -15.24 -5.33 -24.48
N TRP A 71 -14.18 -5.96 -23.97
CA TRP A 71 -13.22 -5.29 -23.08
C TRP A 71 -12.40 -4.24 -23.81
N LEU A 72 -11.92 -4.58 -25.01
CA LEU A 72 -11.14 -3.66 -25.83
C LEU A 72 -11.98 -2.46 -26.30
N GLY A 73 -13.27 -2.66 -26.52
CA GLY A 73 -14.18 -1.57 -26.88
C GLY A 73 -14.29 -0.52 -25.79
N MET A 74 -14.46 -0.93 -24.53
CA MET A 74 -14.48 0.02 -23.41
C MET A 74 -13.16 0.78 -23.28
N VAL A 75 -12.02 0.10 -23.50
CA VAL A 75 -10.70 0.74 -23.48
C VAL A 75 -10.57 1.76 -24.61
N PHE A 76 -10.92 1.38 -25.84
CA PHE A 76 -10.83 2.28 -26.99
C PHE A 76 -11.78 3.48 -26.88
N GLU A 77 -12.99 3.29 -26.35
CA GLU A 77 -13.93 4.36 -26.07
C GLU A 77 -13.37 5.34 -25.03
N HIS A 78 -12.74 4.83 -23.97
CA HIS A 78 -12.06 5.67 -22.97
C HIS A 78 -10.95 6.53 -23.58
N PHE A 79 -10.23 6.02 -24.56
CA PHE A 79 -9.18 6.76 -25.29
C PHE A 79 -9.71 7.56 -26.49
N GLY A 80 -11.03 7.63 -26.72
CA GLY A 80 -11.63 8.38 -27.82
C GLY A 80 -11.33 7.81 -29.21
N VAL A 81 -10.98 6.53 -29.30
CA VAL A 81 -10.72 5.85 -30.58
C VAL A 81 -12.04 5.35 -31.16
N PRO A 82 -12.51 5.89 -32.30
CA PRO A 82 -13.79 5.51 -32.87
C PRO A 82 -13.72 4.11 -33.48
N VAL A 83 -14.39 3.14 -32.84
CA VAL A 83 -14.53 1.78 -33.37
C VAL A 83 -15.77 1.73 -34.28
N ARG A 84 -15.56 1.47 -35.58
CA ARG A 84 -16.59 1.68 -36.62
C ARG A 84 -17.60 0.55 -36.75
N GLU A 85 -17.26 -0.71 -36.42
CA GLU A 85 -18.18 -1.85 -36.53
C GLU A 85 -17.92 -2.91 -35.44
N TRP A 86 -18.96 -3.25 -34.67
CA TRP A 86 -18.96 -4.38 -33.74
C TRP A 86 -19.88 -5.48 -34.27
N GLN A 87 -19.35 -6.70 -34.43
CA GLN A 87 -20.20 -7.88 -34.36
C GLN A 87 -20.33 -8.29 -32.90
N ILE A 88 -21.45 -7.88 -32.27
CA ILE A 88 -21.76 -8.21 -30.88
C ILE A 88 -22.07 -9.71 -30.81
N GLN A 89 -21.16 -10.50 -30.24
CA GLN A 89 -21.53 -11.81 -29.71
C GLN A 89 -22.34 -11.57 -28.43
N THR A 90 -23.57 -12.06 -28.41
CA THR A 90 -24.49 -11.74 -27.31
C THR A 90 -24.04 -12.49 -26.06
N ILE A 91 -24.28 -11.97 -24.86
CA ILE A 91 -23.99 -12.64 -23.56
C ILE A 91 -24.51 -14.10 -23.53
N LYS A 92 -25.58 -14.36 -24.28
CA LYS A 92 -26.19 -15.68 -24.51
C LYS A 92 -25.24 -16.72 -25.13
N ASP A 93 -24.27 -16.28 -25.93
CA ASP A 93 -23.32 -17.12 -26.65
C ASP A 93 -22.10 -17.48 -25.79
N VAL A 94 -21.70 -16.56 -24.90
CA VAL A 94 -20.60 -16.76 -23.94
C VAL A 94 -21.06 -17.63 -22.76
N LEU A 95 -22.27 -17.38 -22.24
CA LEU A 95 -22.91 -18.13 -21.16
C LEU A 95 -24.03 -19.02 -21.69
N ARG A 96 -23.69 -20.00 -22.53
CA ARG A 96 -24.68 -20.99 -23.00
C ARG A 96 -25.20 -21.83 -21.82
N VAL A 97 -26.44 -21.54 -21.43
CA VAL A 97 -27.34 -22.27 -20.50
C VAL A 97 -26.74 -22.59 -19.14
N VAL A 98 -26.75 -21.59 -18.26
CA VAL A 98 -27.25 -21.85 -16.91
C VAL A 98 -28.75 -21.57 -17.01
N ASP A 99 -29.60 -22.51 -16.60
CA ASP A 99 -31.05 -22.31 -16.55
C ASP A 99 -31.36 -21.17 -15.58
N HIS A 100 -31.31 -19.95 -16.08
CA HIS A 100 -32.01 -18.84 -15.49
C HIS A 100 -33.42 -18.98 -16.03
N GLU A 101 -34.38 -19.34 -15.17
CA GLU A 101 -35.78 -19.10 -15.47
C GLU A 101 -35.89 -17.71 -16.09
N THR A 102 -36.28 -17.67 -17.37
CA THR A 102 -36.61 -16.44 -18.05
C THR A 102 -37.79 -15.84 -17.32
N ILE A 103 -37.51 -14.92 -16.40
CA ILE A 103 -38.52 -14.01 -15.88
C ILE A 103 -39.04 -13.26 -17.10
N PRO A 104 -40.34 -13.37 -17.43
CA PRO A 104 -40.88 -12.73 -18.61
C PRO A 104 -40.68 -11.23 -18.49
N SER A 105 -40.10 -10.65 -19.54
CA SER A 105 -40.00 -9.21 -19.77
C SER A 105 -41.39 -8.63 -19.92
N THR A 106 -42.05 -8.40 -18.79
CA THR A 106 -43.25 -7.59 -18.70
C THR A 106 -42.82 -6.13 -18.73
N LYS A 107 -43.56 -5.35 -19.52
CA LYS A 107 -43.43 -3.91 -19.70
C LYS A 107 -43.04 -3.25 -18.37
N ARG A 108 -41.91 -2.54 -18.40
CA ARG A 108 -41.24 -1.80 -17.33
C ARG A 108 -42.21 -0.84 -16.60
N ARG A 109 -43.03 -1.37 -15.71
CA ARG A 109 -43.57 -0.63 -14.58
C ARG A 109 -42.41 -0.50 -13.59
N ALA A 110 -42.12 0.71 -13.15
CA ALA A 110 -41.16 0.92 -12.07
C ALA A 110 -41.72 0.22 -10.82
N ASN A 111 -41.23 -0.98 -10.54
CA ASN A 111 -41.69 -1.76 -9.40
C ASN A 111 -41.12 -1.09 -8.13
N ALA A 112 -41.98 -0.80 -7.15
CA ALA A 112 -41.61 -0.17 -5.88
C ALA A 112 -40.31 -0.72 -5.22
N PRO A 113 -39.98 -2.03 -5.29
CA PRO A 113 -38.74 -2.56 -4.73
C PRO A 113 -37.47 -2.01 -5.40
N THR A 114 -37.49 -1.74 -6.71
CA THR A 114 -36.33 -1.21 -7.43
C THR A 114 -36.09 0.26 -7.08
N GLN A 115 -37.15 1.00 -6.79
CA GLN A 115 -37.07 2.39 -6.32
C GLN A 115 -36.58 2.47 -4.88
N GLN A 116 -37.00 1.53 -4.02
CA GLN A 116 -36.51 1.40 -2.65
C GLN A 116 -35.01 1.09 -2.60
N LEU A 117 -34.52 0.19 -3.46
CA LEU A 117 -33.09 -0.11 -3.56
C LEU A 117 -32.28 1.11 -4.01
N ARG A 118 -32.79 1.91 -4.96
CA ARG A 118 -32.13 3.15 -5.38
C ARG A 118 -32.06 4.19 -4.26
N ALA A 119 -33.15 4.38 -3.52
CA ALA A 119 -33.17 5.29 -2.37
C ALA A 119 -32.19 4.83 -1.28
N SER A 120 -32.14 3.53 -0.99
CA SER A 120 -31.19 2.93 -0.04
C SER A 120 -29.74 3.13 -0.48
N LEU A 121 -29.46 2.98 -1.78
CA LEU A 121 -28.12 3.18 -2.33
C LEU A 121 -27.68 4.64 -2.26
N ILE A 122 -28.59 5.59 -2.52
CA ILE A 122 -28.33 7.04 -2.35
C ILE A 122 -28.03 7.35 -0.89
N ALA A 123 -28.87 6.90 0.04
CA ALA A 123 -28.67 7.13 1.47
C ALA A 123 -27.34 6.55 1.98
N LYS A 124 -26.96 5.35 1.52
CA LYS A 124 -25.67 4.73 1.85
C LYS A 124 -24.50 5.49 1.24
N ASN A 125 -24.65 6.05 0.06
CA ASN A 125 -23.61 6.86 -0.56
C ASN A 125 -23.40 8.20 0.17
N GLU A 126 -24.48 8.83 0.65
CA GLU A 126 -24.42 10.01 1.51
C GLU A 126 -23.71 9.68 2.84
N GLU A 127 -24.01 8.55 3.46
CA GLU A 127 -23.34 8.07 4.68
C GLU A 127 -21.84 7.86 4.46
N ILE A 128 -21.45 7.23 3.35
CA ILE A 128 -20.03 7.07 2.97
C ILE A 128 -19.35 8.43 2.79
N THR A 129 -20.01 9.36 2.11
CA THR A 129 -19.45 10.70 1.86
C THR A 129 -19.27 11.47 3.18
N ALA A 130 -20.23 11.37 4.10
CA ALA A 130 -20.14 11.97 5.43
C ALA A 130 -19.01 11.34 6.27
N LEU A 131 -18.86 10.02 6.24
CA LEU A 131 -17.79 9.31 6.93
C LEU A 131 -16.41 9.68 6.35
N GLN A 132 -16.29 9.82 5.04
CA GLN A 132 -15.05 10.28 4.40
C GLN A 132 -14.67 11.69 4.84
N GLY A 133 -15.63 12.62 4.90
CA GLY A 133 -15.40 13.99 5.39
C GLY A 133 -14.98 14.01 6.87
N SER A 134 -15.65 13.23 7.71
CA SER A 134 -15.31 13.07 9.12
C SER A 134 -13.90 12.49 9.31
N HIS A 135 -13.57 11.42 8.58
CA HIS A 135 -12.25 10.80 8.62
C HIS A 135 -11.13 11.76 8.17
N SER A 136 -11.38 12.55 7.12
CA SER A 136 -10.44 13.61 6.69
C SER A 136 -10.19 14.61 7.82
N THR A 137 -11.25 15.07 8.48
CA THR A 137 -11.15 16.03 9.60
C THR A 137 -10.34 15.46 10.77
N VAL A 138 -10.53 14.18 11.10
CA VAL A 138 -9.78 13.50 12.16
C VAL A 138 -8.30 13.36 11.79
N ILE A 139 -7.99 13.03 10.54
CA ILE A 139 -6.61 12.96 10.04
C ILE A 139 -5.94 14.33 10.13
N ASP A 140 -6.60 15.40 9.69
CA ASP A 140 -6.05 16.74 9.73
C ASP A 140 -5.77 17.19 11.17
N LYS A 141 -6.71 16.91 12.07
CA LYS A 141 -6.52 17.18 13.51
C LYS A 141 -5.33 16.41 14.08
N LEU A 142 -5.21 15.12 13.76
CA LEU A 142 -4.11 14.29 14.26
C LEU A 142 -2.75 14.81 13.76
N HIS A 143 -2.66 15.25 12.50
CA HIS A 143 -1.43 15.82 11.95
C HIS A 143 -1.04 17.12 12.65
N ILE A 144 -2.02 17.99 12.94
CA ILE A 144 -1.79 19.24 13.66
C ILE A 144 -1.31 18.95 15.10
N ASP A 145 -2.04 18.09 15.83
CA ASP A 145 -1.72 17.74 17.22
C ASP A 145 -0.32 17.09 17.31
N TYR A 146 -0.02 16.13 16.42
CA TYR A 146 1.28 15.48 16.36
C TYR A 146 2.41 16.46 16.03
N GLY A 147 2.19 17.36 15.07
CA GLY A 147 3.18 18.38 14.71
C GLY A 147 3.49 19.35 15.85
N LEU A 148 2.46 19.75 16.62
CA LEU A 148 2.60 20.65 17.76
C LEU A 148 3.35 19.98 18.92
N GLU A 149 3.02 18.73 19.24
CA GLU A 149 3.74 17.97 20.27
C GLU A 149 5.19 17.71 19.89
N HIS A 150 5.48 17.44 18.61
CA HIS A 150 6.86 17.31 18.13
C HIS A 150 7.66 18.59 18.28
N ALA A 151 7.09 19.73 17.90
CA ALA A 151 7.74 21.03 18.05
C ALA A 151 8.05 21.32 19.52
N ARG A 152 7.10 21.05 20.42
CA ARG A 152 7.27 21.22 21.86
C ARG A 152 8.39 20.33 22.43
N LEU A 153 8.42 19.06 22.04
CA LEU A 153 9.48 18.14 22.45
C LEU A 153 10.85 18.57 21.92
N ALA A 154 10.92 19.08 20.69
CA ALA A 154 12.16 19.58 20.09
C ALA A 154 12.71 20.81 20.83
N GLU A 155 11.84 21.74 21.23
CA GLU A 155 12.20 22.88 22.07
C GLU A 155 12.72 22.44 23.44
N GLU A 156 12.03 21.49 24.09
CA GLU A 156 12.42 20.96 25.39
C GLU A 156 13.79 20.25 25.34
N ILE A 157 14.03 19.44 24.30
CA ILE A 157 15.34 18.81 24.07
C ILE A 157 16.44 19.85 23.89
N SER A 158 16.13 20.95 23.20
CA SER A 158 17.10 22.03 22.98
C SER A 158 17.42 22.75 24.31
N ARG A 159 16.40 23.05 25.12
CA ARG A 159 16.58 23.65 26.46
C ARG A 159 17.40 22.77 27.38
N LEU A 160 17.07 21.48 27.47
CA LEU A 160 17.80 20.54 28.33
C LEU A 160 19.26 20.36 27.89
N LYS A 161 19.55 20.38 26.59
CA LYS A 161 20.92 20.36 26.08
C LYS A 161 21.71 21.61 26.48
N GLU A 162 21.07 22.77 26.46
CA GLU A 162 21.68 24.02 26.89
C GLU A 162 21.97 24.01 28.40
N GLU A 163 21.00 23.62 29.22
CA GLU A 163 21.19 23.47 30.68
C GLU A 163 22.30 22.46 31.01
N LEU A 164 22.37 21.34 30.29
CA LEU A 164 23.44 20.35 30.43
C LEU A 164 24.82 20.97 30.11
N ALA A 165 24.92 21.75 29.03
CA ALA A 165 26.16 22.41 28.66
C ALA A 165 26.59 23.46 29.71
N GLN A 166 25.65 24.25 30.23
CA GLN A 166 25.91 25.25 31.27
C GLN A 166 26.36 24.62 32.58
N THR A 167 25.66 23.58 33.05
CA THR A 167 26.01 22.85 34.28
C THR A 167 27.38 22.17 34.16
N GLN A 168 27.69 21.58 33.01
CA GLN A 168 29.00 20.99 32.75
C GLN A 168 30.12 22.04 32.74
N ALA A 169 29.88 23.23 32.17
CA ALA A 169 30.84 24.33 32.18
C ALA A 169 31.07 24.87 33.61
N ALA A 170 30.00 25.05 34.39
CA ALA A 170 30.08 25.48 35.79
C ALA A 170 30.89 24.48 36.63
N LEU A 171 30.58 23.18 36.52
CA LEU A 171 31.29 22.13 37.25
C LEU A 171 32.77 22.07 36.90
N ASN A 172 33.14 22.22 35.62
CA ASN A 172 34.53 22.26 35.20
C ASN A 172 35.26 23.51 35.75
N THR A 173 34.59 24.65 35.79
CA THR A 173 35.13 25.90 36.33
C THR A 173 35.38 25.78 37.83
N GLU A 174 34.43 25.24 38.58
CA GLU A 174 34.57 25.00 40.02
C GLU A 174 35.67 23.98 40.31
N ARG A 175 35.74 22.88 39.54
CA ARG A 175 36.80 21.88 39.66
C ARG A 175 38.19 22.49 39.45
N LEU A 176 38.36 23.36 38.46
CA LEU A 176 39.62 24.07 38.21
C LEU A 176 39.97 25.01 39.37
N SER A 177 38.99 25.78 39.85
CA SER A 177 39.17 26.69 40.99
C SER A 177 39.60 25.93 42.25
N ASN A 178 38.88 24.85 42.61
CA ASN A 178 39.18 24.01 43.76
C ASN A 178 40.55 23.33 43.62
N SER A 179 40.90 22.83 42.44
CA SER A 179 42.22 22.25 42.19
C SER A 179 43.35 23.28 42.34
N ASN A 180 43.16 24.50 41.87
CA ASN A 180 44.14 25.57 42.02
C ASN A 180 44.28 26.01 43.49
N GLY A 181 43.17 26.11 44.22
CA GLY A 181 43.19 26.39 45.66
C GLY A 181 43.92 25.33 46.46
N LEU A 182 43.68 24.05 46.17
CA LEU A 182 44.40 22.93 46.78
C LEU A 182 45.90 22.96 46.47
N LYS A 183 46.29 23.24 45.23
CA LYS A 183 47.71 23.40 44.86
C LYS A 183 48.37 24.53 45.65
N HIS A 184 47.72 25.68 45.74
CA HIS A 184 48.23 26.82 46.50
C HIS A 184 48.41 26.49 47.99
N LEU A 185 47.44 25.81 48.62
CA LEU A 185 47.55 25.37 50.01
C LEU A 185 48.71 24.38 50.20
N TYR A 186 48.89 23.44 49.27
CA TYR A 186 49.99 22.49 49.31
C TYR A 186 51.35 23.18 49.21
N GLU A 187 51.50 24.15 48.30
CA GLU A 187 52.71 24.96 48.17
C GLU A 187 53.02 25.77 49.43
N LEU A 188 51.99 26.31 50.11
CA LEU A 188 52.16 27.06 51.35
C LEU A 188 52.71 26.17 52.48
N LEU A 189 52.11 24.98 52.65
CA LEU A 189 52.48 24.01 53.70
C LEU A 189 53.87 23.39 53.48
N THR A 190 54.31 23.31 52.22
CA THR A 190 55.63 22.73 51.87
C THR A 190 56.76 23.75 51.88
N LYS A 191 56.46 25.06 51.76
CA LYS A 191 57.47 26.14 51.81
C LYS A 191 58.08 26.37 53.21
N ASP A 192 57.37 26.04 54.28
CA ASP A 192 57.84 26.27 55.66
C ASP A 192 58.63 25.08 56.26
N SER A 193 58.90 24.03 55.48
CA SER A 193 59.78 22.94 55.93
C SER A 193 61.24 23.28 55.64
N PRO A 194 62.10 23.55 56.65
CA PRO A 194 63.52 23.72 56.40
C PRO A 194 64.08 22.37 55.97
N SER A 195 64.73 22.33 54.82
CA SER A 195 65.51 21.17 54.38
C SER A 195 66.61 20.90 55.39
N SER A 196 66.40 19.93 56.29
CA SER A 196 67.46 19.34 57.08
C SER A 196 68.31 18.47 56.15
N SER A 197 69.38 19.06 55.64
CA SER A 197 70.42 18.39 54.87
C SER A 197 71.08 17.31 55.73
N SER A 198 70.67 16.06 55.53
CA SER A 198 71.36 14.88 56.05
C SER A 198 72.57 14.60 55.16
N THR A 199 73.74 15.00 55.64
CA THR A 199 75.04 14.60 55.06
C THR A 199 75.57 13.48 55.95
N PHE A 200 75.48 12.22 55.50
CA PHE A 200 76.20 11.11 56.13
C PHE A 200 77.58 10.94 55.47
N PRO A 201 78.64 10.64 56.26
CA PRO A 201 80.03 10.61 55.78
C PRO A 201 80.36 9.26 55.12
N PRO A 202 81.51 9.17 54.39
CA PRO A 202 81.90 7.94 53.72
C PRO A 202 82.54 6.97 54.71
N SER A 203 82.30 5.67 54.52
CA SER A 203 83.03 4.61 55.22
C SER A 203 83.74 3.70 54.23
N VAL A 204 85.01 3.47 54.58
CA VAL A 204 86.05 2.61 54.01
C VAL A 204 85.69 1.13 54.07
#